data_AF-A0A7W3J089-F1
#
_entry.id   AF-A0A7W3J089-F1
#
_cell.length_a   1.000
_cell.length_b   1.000
_cell.length_c   1.000
_cell.angle_alpha   90.00
_cell.angle_beta   90.00
_cell.angle_gamma   90.00
#
_symmetry.space_group_name_H-M   'P 1'
#
loop_
_entity.id
_entity.type
_entity.pdbx_description
1 polymer ?
#
loop_
_entity_poly.entity_id
_entity_poly.type
_entity_poly.pdbx_seq_one_letter_code
_entity_poly.pdbx_strand_id
1 'polypeptide(L)'
;MPDSSLIDYARLEQDLDGKAAAYAAAAPFPHVVIDGVLLPEVFDKAAGEFPGITDEFWKGYLHVNETKYSNTQPDSWGPTLHDVAKEFCSPAFVAYLEKLTGIDNLIPDWSMDGGGLHQTLTGGHLNIHADFTTHHTHEDWARRVNILLYLNTEWRDEWGGKLELWDKDMTACQAKVTPAGNRMLVFTTAYDTFHGHPDGLTCPPDVARRSMALYYFTQGTDVERRSTNYRARPEESGLKKAAIGADRIALDVYDRVKRRLGIKDESVNRLLTRIDRLRRRT
;
A
#
# COMPACT_ATOMS: atom_id res chain seq x y z
N MET A 1 -21.46 20.33 7.69
CA MET A 1 -20.23 21.12 7.89
C MET A 1 -20.08 22.00 6.66
N PRO A 2 -19.61 23.25 6.74
CA PRO A 2 -19.30 23.99 5.52
C PRO A 2 -18.27 23.19 4.71
N ASP A 3 -18.43 23.23 3.40
CA ASP A 3 -17.71 22.51 2.36
C ASP A 3 -16.22 22.88 2.33
N SER A 4 -15.47 22.53 3.38
CA SER A 4 -14.02 22.70 3.43
C SER A 4 -13.40 21.56 2.64
N SER A 5 -13.01 21.85 1.39
CA SER A 5 -12.29 20.90 0.54
C SER A 5 -11.13 20.24 1.30
N LEU A 6 -11.02 18.91 1.27
CA LEU A 6 -9.93 18.20 1.95
C LEU A 6 -8.61 18.27 1.16
N ILE A 7 -8.74 18.48 -0.15
CA ILE A 7 -7.69 18.44 -1.16
C ILE A 7 -7.70 19.76 -1.91
N ASP A 8 -6.53 20.31 -2.21
CA ASP A 8 -6.39 21.42 -3.15
C ASP A 8 -6.37 20.90 -4.60
N TYR A 9 -7.55 20.63 -5.16
CA TYR A 9 -7.68 20.15 -6.54
C TYR A 9 -7.06 21.12 -7.56
N ALA A 10 -7.16 22.43 -7.35
CA ALA A 10 -6.58 23.40 -8.26
C ALA A 10 -5.06 23.25 -8.36
N ARG A 11 -4.39 23.01 -7.23
CA ARG A 11 -2.95 22.71 -7.20
C ARG A 11 -2.62 21.33 -7.78
N LEU A 12 -3.43 20.32 -7.49
CA LEU A 12 -3.23 18.98 -8.06
C LEU A 12 -3.37 18.97 -9.58
N GLU A 13 -4.34 19.71 -10.11
CA GLU A 13 -4.66 19.79 -11.55
C GLU A 13 -3.77 20.77 -12.32
N GLN A 14 -2.98 21.60 -11.62
CA GLN A 14 -2.00 22.46 -12.28
C GLN A 14 -1.02 21.63 -13.11
N ASP A 15 -0.89 21.92 -14.41
CA ASP A 15 -0.04 21.16 -15.34
C ASP A 15 -0.33 19.64 -15.33
N LEU A 16 -1.60 19.26 -15.21
CA LEU A 16 -1.99 17.84 -15.16
C LEU A 16 -1.57 17.06 -16.41
N ASP A 17 -1.61 17.68 -17.59
CA ASP A 17 -1.19 17.01 -18.84
C ASP A 17 0.32 16.72 -18.81
N GLY A 18 1.14 17.64 -18.29
CA GLY A 18 2.57 17.44 -18.07
C GLY A 18 2.85 16.35 -17.03
N LYS A 19 2.11 16.35 -15.92
CA LYS A 19 2.18 15.29 -14.89
C LYS A 19 1.77 13.92 -15.43
N ALA A 20 0.75 13.85 -16.29
CA ALA A 20 0.31 12.61 -16.92
C ALA A 20 1.37 12.06 -17.88
N ALA A 21 1.99 12.93 -18.69
CA ALA A 21 3.11 12.54 -19.55
C ALA A 21 4.31 12.04 -18.72
N ALA A 22 4.65 12.72 -17.62
CA ALA A 22 5.71 12.33 -16.72
C ALA A 22 5.41 10.98 -16.03
N TYR A 23 4.17 10.79 -15.58
CA TYR A 23 3.69 9.52 -15.01
C TYR A 23 3.87 8.37 -16.00
N ALA A 24 3.37 8.52 -17.23
CA ALA A 24 3.41 7.48 -18.25
C ALA A 24 4.85 7.14 -18.67
N ALA A 25 5.76 8.12 -18.67
CA ALA A 25 7.16 7.94 -19.04
C ALA A 25 8.07 7.49 -17.88
N ALA A 26 7.54 7.41 -16.65
CA ALA A 26 8.35 7.10 -15.48
C ALA A 26 8.86 5.65 -15.51
N ALA A 27 10.08 5.45 -14.99
CA ALA A 27 10.74 4.15 -14.87
C ALA A 27 10.93 3.79 -13.38
N PRO A 28 10.74 2.53 -12.97
CA PRO A 28 10.69 1.33 -13.81
C PRO A 28 9.31 0.98 -14.40
N PHE A 29 8.26 1.65 -13.93
CA PHE A 29 6.89 1.55 -14.43
C PHE A 29 6.18 2.89 -14.17
N PRO A 30 5.00 3.14 -14.78
CA PRO A 30 4.31 4.42 -14.61
C PRO A 30 4.01 4.73 -13.14
N HIS A 31 4.55 5.85 -12.65
CA HIS A 31 4.39 6.31 -11.29
C HIS A 31 4.64 7.82 -11.16
N VAL A 32 4.12 8.44 -10.11
CA VAL A 32 4.39 9.83 -9.76
C VAL A 32 4.36 10.02 -8.25
N VAL A 33 5.24 10.88 -7.74
CA VAL A 33 5.24 11.33 -6.34
C VAL A 33 4.60 12.72 -6.28
N ILE A 34 3.61 12.87 -5.41
CA ILE A 34 2.87 14.12 -5.23
C ILE A 34 2.98 14.53 -3.77
N ASP A 35 3.56 15.69 -3.52
CA ASP A 35 3.65 16.27 -2.18
C ASP A 35 2.47 17.18 -1.87
N GLY A 36 2.08 17.23 -0.60
CA GLY A 36 1.08 18.16 -0.07
C GLY A 36 -0.35 17.88 -0.51
N VAL A 37 -0.71 16.61 -0.75
CA VAL A 37 -2.01 16.24 -1.35
C VAL A 37 -3.18 16.79 -0.55
N LEU A 38 -3.16 16.60 0.76
CA LEU A 38 -4.15 17.16 1.67
C LEU A 38 -3.81 18.61 2.00
N LEU A 39 -4.82 19.43 2.27
CA LEU A 39 -4.59 20.72 2.90
C LEU A 39 -3.82 20.54 4.23
N PRO A 40 -2.90 21.45 4.59
CA PRO A 40 -2.03 21.28 5.76
C PRO A 40 -2.79 20.92 7.04
N GLU A 41 -3.89 21.62 7.33
CA GLU A 41 -4.72 21.39 8.51
C GLU A 41 -5.49 20.06 8.48
N VAL A 42 -5.76 19.53 7.29
CA VAL A 42 -6.38 18.21 7.10
C VAL A 42 -5.35 17.12 7.32
N PHE A 43 -4.12 17.31 6.81
CA PHE A 43 -3.01 16.41 7.09
C PHE A 43 -2.69 16.34 8.58
N ASP A 44 -2.57 17.47 9.26
CA ASP A 44 -2.24 17.51 10.69
C ASP A 44 -3.28 16.75 11.53
N LYS A 45 -4.58 16.93 11.21
CA LYS A 45 -5.66 16.17 11.84
C LYS A 45 -5.60 14.69 11.50
N ALA A 46 -5.45 14.32 10.23
CA ALA A 46 -5.39 12.93 9.80
C ALA A 46 -4.19 12.18 10.41
N ALA A 47 -3.02 12.82 10.48
CA ALA A 47 -1.83 12.26 11.12
C ALA A 47 -2.00 12.14 12.64
N GLY A 48 -2.66 13.11 13.28
CA GLY A 48 -2.99 13.08 14.71
C GLY A 48 -4.06 12.05 15.08
N GLU A 49 -5.00 11.78 14.17
CA GLU A 49 -6.01 10.72 14.31
C GLU A 49 -5.45 9.32 13.97
N PHE A 50 -4.23 9.23 13.44
CA PHE A 50 -3.65 7.94 13.07
C PHE A 50 -3.54 7.04 14.31
N PRO A 51 -4.05 5.81 14.24
CA PRO A 51 -4.15 4.96 15.43
C PRO A 51 -2.83 4.67 16.13
N GLY A 52 -2.94 4.36 17.42
CA GLY A 52 -1.81 3.93 18.23
C GLY A 52 -1.21 2.62 17.72
N ILE A 53 0.11 2.46 17.83
CA ILE A 53 0.80 1.28 17.29
C ILE A 53 0.35 -0.05 17.91
N THR A 54 -0.24 -0.01 19.10
CA THR A 54 -0.70 -1.18 19.87
C THR A 54 -2.21 -1.43 19.80
N ASP A 55 -2.96 -0.63 19.06
CA ASP A 55 -4.43 -0.72 19.03
C ASP A 55 -4.89 -2.12 18.58
N GLU A 56 -5.99 -2.60 19.17
CA GLU A 56 -6.37 -4.02 19.06
C GLU A 56 -6.89 -4.43 17.69
N PHE A 57 -7.37 -3.47 16.88
CA PHE A 57 -7.89 -3.73 15.56
C PHE A 57 -6.81 -4.01 14.50
N TRP A 58 -5.54 -3.77 14.82
CA TRP A 58 -4.44 -4.04 13.90
C TRP A 58 -4.35 -5.53 13.58
N LYS A 59 -4.50 -5.84 12.29
CA LYS A 59 -4.34 -7.18 11.74
C LYS A 59 -2.91 -7.34 11.24
N GLY A 60 -2.17 -8.29 11.82
CA GLY A 60 -0.78 -8.55 11.47
C GLY A 60 -0.65 -9.42 10.21
N TYR A 61 0.23 -9.01 9.32
CA TYR A 61 0.79 -9.82 8.23
C TYR A 61 2.22 -10.13 8.63
N LEU A 62 2.41 -11.32 9.17
CA LEU A 62 3.59 -11.70 9.93
C LEU A 62 4.13 -13.04 9.41
N HIS A 63 4.97 -12.95 8.39
CA HIS A 63 5.65 -14.10 7.78
C HIS A 63 6.98 -13.65 7.15
N VAL A 64 7.65 -14.53 6.40
CA VAL A 64 9.00 -14.25 5.87
C VAL A 64 9.01 -13.00 4.98
N ASN A 65 7.94 -12.81 4.21
CA ASN A 65 7.86 -11.76 3.22
C ASN A 65 7.38 -10.40 3.73
N GLU A 66 6.69 -10.36 4.87
CA GLU A 66 6.27 -9.10 5.46
C GLU A 66 6.09 -9.19 6.97
N THR A 67 6.37 -8.06 7.61
CA THR A 67 6.08 -7.80 9.02
C THR A 67 5.46 -6.41 9.11
N LYS A 68 4.16 -6.36 8.83
CA LYS A 68 3.34 -5.14 8.82
C LYS A 68 1.96 -5.39 9.42
N TYR A 69 1.22 -4.32 9.70
CA TYR A 69 -0.15 -4.41 10.17
C TYR A 69 -1.06 -3.55 9.32
N SER A 70 -2.31 -3.97 9.16
CA SER A 70 -3.34 -3.18 8.51
C SER A 70 -4.62 -3.07 9.32
N ASN A 71 -5.38 -2.01 9.06
CA ASN A 71 -6.78 -1.89 9.40
C ASN A 71 -7.54 -1.58 8.09
N THR A 72 -8.40 -2.51 7.69
CA THR A 72 -9.22 -2.43 6.46
C THR A 72 -10.67 -2.03 6.75
N GLN A 73 -10.97 -1.51 7.94
CA GLN A 73 -12.33 -1.14 8.37
C GLN A 73 -12.44 0.39 8.48
N PRO A 74 -12.77 1.11 7.39
CA PRO A 74 -12.80 2.57 7.38
C PRO A 74 -13.73 3.17 8.44
N ASP A 75 -14.85 2.51 8.74
CA ASP A 75 -15.80 2.94 9.78
C ASP A 75 -15.22 2.95 11.21
N SER A 76 -14.06 2.32 11.42
CA SER A 76 -13.35 2.33 12.71
C SER A 76 -12.33 3.46 12.85
N TRP A 77 -12.09 4.22 11.78
CA TRP A 77 -11.03 5.24 11.75
C TRP A 77 -11.51 6.57 12.35
N GLY A 78 -10.56 7.44 12.66
CA GLY A 78 -10.87 8.83 12.99
C GLY A 78 -11.64 9.52 11.86
N PRO A 79 -12.49 10.53 12.18
CA PRO A 79 -13.38 11.15 11.20
C PRO A 79 -12.65 11.78 10.02
N THR A 80 -11.50 12.42 10.24
CA THR A 80 -10.70 13.02 9.16
C THR A 80 -10.11 11.93 8.27
N LEU A 81 -9.58 10.84 8.84
CA LEU A 81 -9.07 9.71 8.06
C LEU A 81 -10.15 9.04 7.22
N HIS A 82 -11.34 8.85 7.79
CA HIS A 82 -12.49 8.33 7.09
C HIS A 82 -12.90 9.24 5.93
N ASP A 83 -13.01 10.55 6.17
CA ASP A 83 -13.43 11.51 5.16
C ASP A 83 -12.37 11.66 4.04
N VAL A 84 -11.08 11.59 4.36
CA VAL A 84 -9.99 11.54 3.35
C VAL A 84 -10.11 10.30 2.48
N ALA A 85 -10.33 9.12 3.06
CA ALA A 85 -10.52 7.91 2.27
C ALA A 85 -11.77 8.00 1.38
N LYS A 86 -12.85 8.59 1.90
CA LYS A 86 -14.08 8.81 1.15
C LYS A 86 -13.87 9.77 -0.02
N GLU A 87 -13.07 10.81 0.18
CA GLU A 87 -12.66 11.74 -0.87
C GLU A 87 -11.84 11.04 -1.95
N PHE A 88 -10.94 10.13 -1.59
CA PHE A 88 -10.21 9.33 -2.56
C PHE A 88 -11.09 8.34 -3.35
N CYS A 89 -12.29 8.04 -2.86
CA CYS A 89 -13.32 7.31 -3.61
C CYS A 89 -14.32 8.22 -4.32
N SER A 90 -14.17 9.55 -4.24
CA SER A 90 -15.12 10.50 -4.83
C SER A 90 -15.01 10.51 -6.36
N PRO A 91 -16.10 10.82 -7.09
CA PRO A 91 -16.05 10.97 -8.54
C PRO A 91 -15.02 12.01 -9.00
N ALA A 92 -14.79 13.07 -8.22
CA ALA A 92 -13.81 14.11 -8.54
C ALA A 92 -12.38 13.57 -8.47
N PHE A 93 -12.03 12.84 -7.40
CA PHE A 93 -10.71 12.24 -7.27
C PHE A 93 -10.46 11.14 -8.30
N VAL A 94 -11.48 10.31 -8.58
CA VAL A 94 -11.41 9.29 -9.61
C VAL A 94 -11.16 9.92 -10.98
N ALA A 95 -11.91 10.96 -11.37
CA ALA A 95 -11.69 11.66 -12.64
C ALA A 95 -10.28 12.28 -12.73
N TYR A 96 -9.77 12.84 -11.63
CA TYR A 96 -8.38 13.31 -11.55
C TYR A 96 -7.38 12.17 -11.79
N LEU A 97 -7.57 11.00 -11.15
CA LEU A 97 -6.71 9.83 -11.34
C LEU A 97 -6.78 9.27 -12.75
N GLU A 98 -7.96 9.18 -13.35
CA GLU A 98 -8.13 8.72 -14.74
C GLU A 98 -7.33 9.61 -15.69
N LYS A 99 -7.43 10.93 -15.53
CA LYS A 99 -6.67 11.89 -16.34
C LYS A 99 -5.16 11.83 -16.07
N LEU A 100 -4.74 11.70 -14.81
CA LEU A 100 -3.33 11.59 -14.43
C LEU A 100 -2.69 10.31 -15.00
N THR A 101 -3.41 9.19 -14.94
CA THR A 101 -2.85 7.87 -15.26
C THR A 101 -3.10 7.45 -16.71
N GLY A 102 -4.07 8.06 -17.39
CA GLY A 102 -4.55 7.66 -18.72
C GLY A 102 -5.33 6.34 -18.70
N ILE A 103 -5.85 5.93 -17.55
CA ILE A 103 -6.63 4.70 -17.38
C ILE A 103 -8.07 5.09 -17.07
N ASP A 104 -8.99 4.82 -18.01
CA ASP A 104 -10.40 5.17 -17.87
C ASP A 104 -11.20 4.10 -17.11
N ASN A 105 -12.37 4.49 -16.62
CA ASN A 105 -13.36 3.66 -15.92
C ASN A 105 -12.81 3.04 -14.63
N LEU A 106 -12.07 3.84 -13.86
CA LEU A 106 -11.53 3.42 -12.58
C LEU A 106 -12.66 3.25 -11.55
N ILE A 107 -12.65 2.10 -10.88
CA ILE A 107 -13.56 1.72 -9.81
C ILE A 107 -12.76 1.81 -8.50
N PRO A 108 -13.04 2.80 -7.63
CA PRO A 108 -12.40 2.87 -6.32
C PRO A 108 -12.91 1.76 -5.40
N ASP A 109 -12.02 1.12 -4.65
CA ASP A 109 -12.40 0.08 -3.69
C ASP A 109 -12.59 0.62 -2.26
N TRP A 110 -13.84 0.77 -1.83
CA TRP A 110 -14.19 1.11 -0.44
C TRP A 110 -14.09 -0.06 0.53
N SER A 111 -14.01 -1.30 0.04
CA SER A 111 -13.87 -2.48 0.90
C SER A 111 -12.46 -2.63 1.48
N MET A 112 -11.50 -1.82 0.99
CA MET A 112 -10.10 -1.80 1.41
C MET A 112 -9.42 -3.16 1.25
N ASP A 113 -9.73 -3.88 0.17
CA ASP A 113 -9.20 -5.20 -0.14
C ASP A 113 -7.67 -5.12 -0.36
N GLY A 114 -6.92 -5.57 0.64
CA GLY A 114 -5.46 -5.42 0.72
C GLY A 114 -4.98 -3.98 0.97
N GLY A 115 -5.89 -3.00 1.03
CA GLY A 115 -5.63 -1.58 1.26
C GLY A 115 -5.80 -1.18 2.72
N GLY A 116 -6.31 0.03 2.95
CA GLY A 116 -6.64 0.58 4.28
C GLY A 116 -5.48 1.33 4.94
N LEU A 117 -5.59 1.53 6.25
CA LEU A 117 -4.48 2.07 7.04
C LEU A 117 -3.43 0.99 7.26
N HIS A 118 -2.17 1.29 6.99
CA HIS A 118 -1.04 0.38 7.19
C HIS A 118 -0.05 1.00 8.17
N GLN A 119 0.55 0.15 9.00
CA GLN A 119 1.73 0.51 9.77
C GLN A 119 2.81 -0.57 9.70
N THR A 120 4.07 -0.13 9.68
CA THR A 120 5.23 -0.99 9.86
C THR A 120 6.07 -0.45 11.01
N LEU A 121 6.32 -1.31 11.99
CA LEU A 121 7.06 -0.98 13.21
C LEU A 121 8.57 -1.19 13.02
N THR A 122 9.38 -0.75 13.98
CA THR A 122 10.82 -1.08 14.05
C THR A 122 11.07 -2.57 13.79
N GLY A 123 12.06 -2.87 12.96
CA GLY A 123 12.44 -4.21 12.52
C GLY A 123 11.52 -4.80 11.44
N GLY A 124 10.34 -4.21 11.20
CA GLY A 124 9.40 -4.68 10.19
C GLY A 124 9.81 -4.28 8.77
N HIS A 125 9.35 -5.06 7.80
CA HIS A 125 9.70 -4.92 6.38
C HIS A 125 8.57 -5.41 5.49
N LEU A 126 8.69 -5.11 4.20
CA LEU A 126 7.88 -5.68 3.13
C LEU A 126 8.81 -6.00 1.97
N ASN A 127 9.07 -7.28 1.73
CA ASN A 127 9.95 -7.71 0.63
C ASN A 127 9.44 -7.21 -0.71
N ILE A 128 10.34 -7.16 -1.70
CA ILE A 128 9.97 -6.75 -3.05
C ILE A 128 8.89 -7.68 -3.59
N HIS A 129 7.81 -7.12 -4.14
CA HIS A 129 6.69 -7.87 -4.68
C HIS A 129 6.00 -7.09 -5.80
N ALA A 130 5.30 -7.83 -6.65
CA ALA A 130 4.21 -7.28 -7.42
C ALA A 130 2.91 -7.71 -6.75
N ASP A 131 1.94 -6.81 -6.71
CA ASP A 131 0.66 -7.02 -6.05
C ASP A 131 -0.20 -8.10 -6.74
N PHE A 132 -1.20 -8.59 -6.02
CA PHE A 132 -2.27 -9.37 -6.63
C PHE A 132 -3.03 -8.53 -7.68
N THR A 133 -3.50 -9.18 -8.74
CA THR A 133 -4.02 -8.47 -9.93
C THR A 133 -5.54 -8.33 -9.97
N THR A 134 -6.27 -8.98 -9.06
CA THR A 134 -7.75 -8.98 -9.04
C THR A 134 -8.31 -8.77 -7.66
N HIS A 135 -9.46 -8.11 -7.55
CA HIS A 135 -10.19 -8.04 -6.30
C HIS A 135 -10.54 -9.45 -5.78
N HIS A 136 -10.50 -9.67 -4.46
CA HIS A 136 -10.72 -11.00 -3.88
C HIS A 136 -12.18 -11.46 -4.01
N THR A 137 -13.13 -10.53 -3.97
CA THR A 137 -14.59 -10.80 -4.05
C THR A 137 -15.26 -10.38 -5.36
N HIS A 138 -14.56 -9.63 -6.24
CA HIS A 138 -15.06 -9.20 -7.55
C HIS A 138 -14.09 -9.73 -8.61
N GLU A 139 -14.33 -10.95 -9.09
CA GLU A 139 -13.35 -11.66 -9.93
C GLU A 139 -13.14 -11.04 -11.33
N ASP A 140 -14.08 -10.22 -11.77
CA ASP A 140 -14.04 -9.44 -13.00
C ASP A 140 -13.38 -8.06 -12.82
N TRP A 141 -12.86 -7.74 -11.63
CA TRP A 141 -12.16 -6.47 -11.37
C TRP A 141 -10.65 -6.66 -11.42
N ALA A 142 -10.01 -6.02 -12.39
CA ALA A 142 -8.56 -5.94 -12.54
C ALA A 142 -8.00 -4.75 -11.77
N ARG A 143 -7.00 -4.96 -10.91
CA ARG A 143 -6.32 -3.86 -10.20
C ARG A 143 -5.45 -3.08 -11.19
N ARG A 144 -5.57 -1.75 -11.19
CA ARG A 144 -4.91 -0.87 -12.18
C ARG A 144 -4.00 0.16 -11.56
N VAL A 145 -4.44 0.79 -10.46
CA VAL A 145 -3.72 1.90 -9.84
C VAL A 145 -3.71 1.72 -8.34
N ASN A 146 -2.55 2.01 -7.75
CA ASN A 146 -2.38 2.15 -6.32
C ASN A 146 -2.10 3.60 -5.96
N ILE A 147 -2.71 4.06 -4.87
CA ILE A 147 -2.24 5.25 -4.15
C ILE A 147 -1.75 4.85 -2.76
N LEU A 148 -0.64 5.45 -2.34
CA LEU A 148 -0.10 5.34 -0.99
C LEU A 148 0.11 6.75 -0.44
N LEU A 149 -0.79 7.22 0.43
CA LEU A 149 -0.62 8.47 1.16
C LEU A 149 0.14 8.19 2.46
N TYR A 150 1.29 8.83 2.65
CA TYR A 150 2.09 8.70 3.86
C TYR A 150 1.63 9.68 4.95
N LEU A 151 1.41 9.14 6.14
CA LEU A 151 0.83 9.83 7.31
C LEU A 151 1.86 9.96 8.44
N ASN A 152 3.14 10.14 8.07
CA ASN A 152 4.25 10.30 8.99
C ASN A 152 4.50 11.79 9.24
N THR A 153 4.26 12.28 10.45
CA THR A 153 4.54 13.69 10.79
C THR A 153 6.01 14.05 10.58
N GLU A 154 6.91 13.12 10.92
CA GLU A 154 8.33 13.20 10.62
C GLU A 154 8.82 11.84 10.12
N TRP A 155 9.79 11.85 9.19
CA TRP A 155 10.50 10.64 8.80
C TRP A 155 11.96 10.96 8.53
N ARG A 156 12.86 10.31 9.26
CA ARG A 156 14.30 10.51 9.09
C ARG A 156 14.86 9.48 8.12
N ASP A 157 15.79 9.91 7.27
CA ASP A 157 16.35 9.07 6.22
C ASP A 157 17.10 7.85 6.78
N GLU A 158 17.75 7.98 7.95
CA GLU A 158 18.44 6.89 8.63
C GLU A 158 17.52 5.79 9.19
N TRP A 159 16.20 6.04 9.24
CA TRP A 159 15.21 5.04 9.66
C TRP A 159 14.88 4.00 8.58
N GLY A 160 15.36 4.22 7.36
CA GLY A 160 15.08 3.36 6.21
C GLY A 160 13.62 3.48 5.73
N GLY A 161 13.06 2.38 5.23
CA GLY A 161 11.63 2.31 4.86
C GLY A 161 11.22 3.07 3.59
N LYS A 162 12.20 3.56 2.81
CA LYS A 162 11.93 4.08 1.46
C LYS A 162 11.36 2.93 0.61
N LEU A 163 10.26 3.19 -0.08
CA LEU A 163 9.70 2.21 -1.00
C LEU A 163 10.59 2.15 -2.23
N GLU A 164 11.22 1.01 -2.46
CA GLU A 164 12.01 0.73 -3.65
C GLU A 164 11.09 0.33 -4.80
N LEU A 165 11.34 0.86 -5.99
CA LEU A 165 10.72 0.46 -7.24
C LEU A 165 11.79 -0.20 -8.11
N TRP A 166 11.55 -1.45 -8.50
CA TRP A 166 12.47 -2.30 -9.22
C TRP A 166 12.02 -2.52 -10.66
N ASP A 167 12.98 -2.75 -11.55
CA ASP A 167 12.65 -3.18 -12.92
C ASP A 167 11.94 -4.55 -12.93
N LYS A 168 11.23 -4.81 -14.03
CA LYS A 168 10.45 -6.05 -14.23
C LYS A 168 11.30 -7.34 -14.18
N ASP A 169 12.60 -7.23 -14.44
CA ASP A 169 13.53 -8.35 -14.48
C ASP A 169 14.22 -8.55 -13.11
N MET A 170 13.89 -7.73 -12.11
CA MET A 170 14.47 -7.70 -10.76
C MET A 170 15.99 -7.51 -10.77
N THR A 171 16.53 -6.76 -11.74
CA THR A 171 17.99 -6.56 -11.87
C THR A 171 18.51 -5.38 -11.06
N ALA A 172 17.74 -4.29 -10.97
CA ALA A 172 18.11 -3.11 -10.21
C ALA A 172 16.90 -2.37 -9.63
N CYS A 173 17.11 -1.74 -8.48
CA CYS A 173 16.24 -0.67 -7.99
C CYS A 173 16.48 0.59 -8.81
N GLN A 174 15.44 1.08 -9.49
CA GLN A 174 15.54 2.26 -10.38
C GLN A 174 15.00 3.55 -9.73
N ALA A 175 14.11 3.42 -8.74
CA ALA A 175 13.61 4.56 -7.99
C ALA A 175 13.35 4.21 -6.52
N LYS A 176 13.38 5.21 -5.65
CA LYS A 176 13.04 5.08 -4.23
C LYS A 176 12.15 6.24 -3.78
N VAL A 177 11.14 5.94 -2.98
CA VAL A 177 10.19 6.94 -2.47
C VAL A 177 10.25 7.00 -0.95
N THR A 178 10.70 8.13 -0.40
CA THR A 178 10.67 8.39 1.04
C THR A 178 9.22 8.45 1.54
N PRO A 179 8.87 7.82 2.67
CA PRO A 179 7.53 7.87 3.24
C PRO A 179 7.28 9.18 4.00
N ALA A 180 7.55 10.33 3.37
CA ALA A 180 7.40 11.66 3.97
C ALA A 180 5.92 12.01 4.21
N GLY A 181 5.62 12.79 5.26
CA GLY A 181 4.26 13.23 5.55
C GLY A 181 3.61 13.99 4.39
N ASN A 182 2.32 13.70 4.16
CA ASN A 182 1.50 14.31 3.11
C ASN A 182 2.02 14.07 1.68
N ARG A 183 2.91 13.08 1.51
CA ARG A 183 3.36 12.58 0.23
C ARG A 183 2.48 11.43 -0.21
N MET A 184 2.00 11.48 -1.44
CA MET A 184 1.34 10.37 -2.10
C MET A 184 2.23 9.81 -3.19
N LEU A 185 2.36 8.49 -3.23
CA LEU A 185 2.84 7.77 -4.40
C LEU A 185 1.62 7.23 -5.16
N VAL A 186 1.52 7.56 -6.44
CA VAL A 186 0.56 6.95 -7.36
C VAL A 186 1.34 6.10 -8.35
N PHE A 187 0.91 4.87 -8.62
CA PHE A 187 1.58 4.00 -9.60
C PHE A 187 0.64 2.99 -10.23
N THR A 188 0.96 2.61 -11.46
CA THR A 188 0.24 1.56 -12.19
C THR A 188 0.64 0.22 -11.62
N THR A 189 -0.34 -0.66 -11.46
CA THR A 189 -0.14 -2.03 -11.00
C THR A 189 -0.22 -3.01 -12.15
N ALA A 190 0.77 -3.89 -12.23
CA ALA A 190 0.74 -5.09 -13.05
C ALA A 190 1.50 -6.22 -12.33
N TYR A 191 1.53 -7.41 -12.92
CA TYR A 191 2.16 -8.58 -12.30
C TYR A 191 3.70 -8.48 -12.17
N ASP A 192 4.30 -7.46 -12.80
CA ASP A 192 5.73 -7.18 -12.90
C ASP A 192 6.11 -5.77 -12.40
N THR A 193 5.19 -5.06 -11.74
CA THR A 193 5.48 -3.76 -11.10
C THR A 193 6.04 -3.98 -9.70
N PHE A 194 7.32 -4.35 -9.64
CA PHE A 194 7.98 -4.78 -8.40
C PHE A 194 8.32 -3.61 -7.48
N HIS A 195 7.85 -3.68 -6.23
CA HIS A 195 8.10 -2.67 -5.22
C HIS A 195 8.13 -3.25 -3.79
N GLY A 196 8.71 -2.52 -2.85
CA GLY A 196 8.73 -2.92 -1.44
C GLY A 196 9.73 -2.11 -0.61
N HIS A 197 9.81 -2.37 0.69
CA HIS A 197 10.87 -1.88 1.56
C HIS A 197 11.46 -3.08 2.34
N PRO A 198 12.39 -3.82 1.71
CA PRO A 198 12.80 -5.14 2.19
C PRO A 198 13.72 -5.09 3.42
N ASP A 199 14.28 -3.92 3.73
CA ASP A 199 15.11 -3.72 4.91
C ASP A 199 14.25 -3.37 6.12
N GLY A 200 14.53 -4.02 7.25
CA GLY A 200 13.85 -3.79 8.51
C GLY A 200 14.04 -2.35 8.98
N LEU A 201 12.95 -1.71 9.43
CA LEU A 201 13.00 -0.31 9.87
C LEU A 201 13.89 -0.13 11.11
N THR A 202 14.62 0.98 11.16
CA THR A 202 15.49 1.36 12.29
C THR A 202 14.93 2.54 13.09
N CYS A 203 13.64 2.88 12.89
CA CYS A 203 12.95 3.91 13.66
C CYS A 203 12.83 3.55 15.15
N PRO A 204 12.62 4.54 16.05
CA PRO A 204 12.37 4.28 17.47
C PRO A 204 11.17 3.35 17.70
N PRO A 205 11.12 2.60 18.82
CA PRO A 205 10.09 1.57 19.07
C PRO A 205 8.64 2.08 19.09
N ASP A 206 8.44 3.36 19.40
CA ASP A 206 7.14 4.05 19.45
C ASP A 206 6.77 4.75 18.13
N VAL A 207 7.66 4.70 17.14
CA VAL A 207 7.46 5.26 15.80
C VAL A 207 7.15 4.14 14.81
N ALA A 208 6.26 4.41 13.87
CA ALA A 208 5.89 3.49 12.81
C ALA A 208 5.90 4.20 11.46
N ARG A 209 6.23 3.47 10.39
CA ARG A 209 5.97 3.89 9.01
C ARG A 209 4.48 3.75 8.72
N ARG A 210 3.78 4.86 8.58
CA ARG A 210 2.31 4.95 8.46
C ARG A 210 1.91 5.34 7.04
N SER A 211 0.88 4.68 6.52
CA SER A 211 0.25 5.05 5.25
C SER A 211 -1.22 4.70 5.21
N MET A 212 -1.95 5.39 4.34
CA MET A 212 -3.26 4.99 3.85
C MET A 212 -3.11 4.52 2.40
N ALA A 213 -3.58 3.31 2.11
CA ALA A 213 -3.50 2.68 0.79
C ALA A 213 -4.89 2.46 0.22
N LEU A 214 -5.15 2.95 -1.00
CA LEU A 214 -6.37 2.66 -1.74
C LEU A 214 -6.02 2.19 -3.14
N TYR A 215 -6.85 1.30 -3.67
CA TYR A 215 -6.63 0.68 -4.97
C TYR A 215 -7.83 0.89 -5.88
N TYR A 216 -7.53 1.04 -7.17
CA TYR A 216 -8.52 1.32 -8.19
C TYR A 216 -8.47 0.22 -9.23
N PHE A 217 -9.64 -0.22 -9.62
CA PHE A 217 -9.83 -1.36 -10.49
C PHE A 217 -10.51 -0.94 -11.80
N THR A 218 -10.50 -1.82 -12.78
CA THR A 218 -11.38 -1.73 -13.95
C THR A 218 -12.12 -3.04 -14.09
N GLN A 219 -13.36 -3.01 -14.53
CA GLN A 219 -14.12 -4.22 -14.85
C GLN A 219 -13.69 -4.78 -16.22
N GLY A 220 -13.53 -6.11 -16.34
CA GLY A 220 -13.13 -6.77 -17.58
C GLY A 220 -13.56 -8.23 -17.65
N THR A 221 -13.62 -8.78 -18.87
CA THR A 221 -14.09 -10.16 -19.10
C THR A 221 -12.98 -11.22 -19.04
N ASP A 222 -11.72 -10.82 -19.26
CA ASP A 222 -10.56 -11.71 -19.31
C ASP A 222 -9.48 -11.27 -18.31
N VAL A 223 -9.90 -11.00 -17.07
CA VAL A 223 -8.96 -10.56 -16.04
C VAL A 223 -8.13 -11.76 -15.55
N GLU A 224 -6.84 -11.72 -15.83
CA GLU A 224 -5.93 -12.75 -15.33
C GLU A 224 -5.66 -12.56 -13.84
N ARG A 225 -6.15 -13.50 -13.02
CA ARG A 225 -5.91 -13.52 -11.57
C ARG A 225 -4.52 -14.07 -11.25
N ARG A 226 -3.71 -13.24 -10.58
CA ARG A 226 -2.41 -13.60 -10.01
C ARG A 226 -2.37 -13.17 -8.54
N SER A 227 -1.82 -14.04 -7.70
CA SER A 227 -1.51 -13.76 -6.29
C SER A 227 -0.26 -12.88 -6.18
N THR A 228 -0.04 -12.28 -5.00
CA THR A 228 1.15 -11.44 -4.75
C THR A 228 2.45 -12.19 -5.05
N ASN A 229 3.29 -11.60 -5.89
CA ASN A 229 4.50 -12.21 -6.40
C ASN A 229 5.74 -11.66 -5.70
N TYR A 230 6.10 -12.26 -4.57
CA TYR A 230 7.32 -11.91 -3.85
C TYR A 230 8.60 -12.30 -4.60
N ARG A 231 9.57 -11.39 -4.59
CA ARG A 231 10.90 -11.53 -5.19
C ARG A 231 11.96 -11.11 -4.18
N ALA A 232 13.03 -11.89 -4.13
CA ALA A 232 14.22 -11.52 -3.38
C ALA A 232 15.10 -10.59 -4.24
N ARG A 233 15.78 -9.62 -3.61
CA ARG A 233 16.77 -8.81 -4.32
C ARG A 233 17.98 -9.67 -4.75
N PRO A 234 18.68 -9.32 -5.84
CA PRO A 234 19.84 -10.08 -6.33
C PRO A 234 20.95 -10.32 -5.31
N GLU A 235 21.16 -9.40 -4.38
CA GLU A 235 22.17 -9.44 -3.33
C GLU A 235 21.77 -10.26 -2.10
N GLU A 236 20.49 -10.66 -1.99
CA GLU A 236 20.03 -11.46 -0.85
C GLU A 236 20.73 -12.82 -0.82
N SER A 237 20.99 -13.30 0.40
CA SER A 237 21.65 -14.60 0.61
C SER A 237 20.82 -15.76 0.02
N GLY A 238 21.49 -16.84 -0.37
CA GLY A 238 20.81 -18.02 -0.93
C GLY A 238 19.75 -18.60 0.02
N LEU A 239 20.01 -18.58 1.33
CA LEU A 239 19.05 -19.01 2.34
C LEU A 239 17.81 -18.10 2.39
N LYS A 240 18.00 -16.77 2.37
CA LYS A 240 16.88 -15.82 2.38
C LYS A 240 16.06 -15.90 1.09
N LYS A 241 16.72 -16.07 -0.07
CA LYS A 241 16.05 -16.34 -1.36
C LYS A 241 15.17 -17.59 -1.31
N ALA A 242 15.69 -18.69 -0.76
CA ALA A 242 14.94 -19.92 -0.61
C ALA A 242 13.73 -19.75 0.33
N ALA A 243 13.91 -19.06 1.46
CA ALA A 243 12.83 -18.77 2.41
C ALA A 243 11.71 -17.92 1.77
N ILE A 244 12.07 -16.85 1.05
CA ILE A 244 11.13 -16.00 0.30
C ILE A 244 10.34 -16.82 -0.72
N GLY A 245 11.04 -17.67 -1.50
CA GLY A 245 10.42 -18.51 -2.52
C GLY A 245 9.47 -19.57 -1.94
N ALA A 246 9.87 -20.22 -0.84
CA ALA A 246 9.04 -21.21 -0.16
C ALA A 246 7.78 -20.58 0.45
N ASP A 247 7.93 -19.42 1.11
CA ASP A 247 6.81 -18.67 1.69
C ASP A 247 5.81 -18.21 0.61
N ARG A 248 6.30 -17.73 -0.54
CA ARG A 248 5.46 -17.39 -1.70
C ARG A 248 4.63 -18.58 -2.18
N ILE A 249 5.23 -19.76 -2.30
CA ILE A 249 4.51 -20.98 -2.74
C ILE A 249 3.45 -21.36 -1.70
N ALA A 250 3.78 -21.27 -0.40
CA ALA A 250 2.85 -21.59 0.67
C ALA A 250 1.62 -20.66 0.66
N LEU A 251 1.83 -19.35 0.46
CA LEU A 251 0.75 -18.36 0.34
C LEU A 251 -0.15 -18.65 -0.87
N ASP A 252 0.43 -18.94 -2.04
CA ASP A 252 -0.35 -19.28 -3.24
C ASP A 252 -1.16 -20.58 -3.08
N VAL A 253 -0.64 -21.56 -2.34
CA VAL A 253 -1.41 -22.75 -1.97
C VAL A 253 -2.55 -22.38 -0.99
N TYR A 254 -2.25 -21.59 0.04
CA TYR A 254 -3.25 -21.13 1.00
C TYR A 254 -4.40 -20.39 0.32
N ASP A 255 -4.11 -19.44 -0.58
CA ASP A 255 -5.12 -18.68 -1.32
C ASP A 255 -6.01 -19.56 -2.19
N ARG A 256 -5.45 -20.61 -2.81
CA ARG A 256 -6.22 -21.59 -3.59
C ARG A 256 -7.11 -22.45 -2.70
N VAL A 257 -6.59 -22.91 -1.56
CA VAL A 257 -7.32 -23.77 -0.62
C VAL A 257 -8.44 -22.99 0.06
N LYS A 258 -8.15 -21.79 0.57
CA LYS A 258 -9.12 -20.89 1.20
C LYS A 258 -10.32 -20.63 0.29
N ARG A 259 -10.09 -20.36 -1.01
CA ARG A 259 -11.18 -20.17 -1.98
C ARG A 259 -12.05 -21.40 -2.16
N ARG A 260 -11.45 -22.60 -2.14
CA ARG A 260 -12.21 -23.86 -2.25
C ARG A 260 -13.00 -24.19 -0.98
N LEU A 261 -12.52 -23.78 0.20
CA LEU A 261 -13.01 -24.26 1.49
C LEU A 261 -13.67 -23.19 2.38
N GLY A 262 -13.62 -21.91 2.03
CA GLY A 262 -14.27 -20.82 2.77
C GLY A 262 -13.68 -20.53 4.16
N ILE A 263 -12.38 -20.73 4.35
CA ILE A 263 -11.69 -20.55 5.65
C ILE A 263 -11.66 -19.05 6.04
N LYS A 264 -11.92 -18.73 7.33
CA LYS A 264 -11.92 -17.35 7.88
C LYS A 264 -10.53 -16.91 8.37
N ASP A 265 -10.04 -15.76 7.90
CA ASP A 265 -8.70 -15.24 8.23
C ASP A 265 -8.52 -14.79 9.70
N GLU A 266 -9.62 -14.44 10.37
CA GLU A 266 -9.55 -13.83 11.70
C GLU A 266 -8.91 -14.70 12.78
N SER A 267 -9.06 -16.02 12.67
CA SER A 267 -8.51 -16.96 13.65
C SER A 267 -6.99 -17.09 13.51
N VAL A 268 -6.49 -17.13 12.27
CA VAL A 268 -5.06 -17.21 11.97
C VAL A 268 -4.36 -15.92 12.36
N ASN A 269 -4.95 -14.77 12.01
CA ASN A 269 -4.37 -13.46 12.31
C ASN A 269 -4.25 -13.22 13.82
N ARG A 270 -5.27 -13.58 14.60
CA ARG A 270 -5.25 -13.46 16.07
C ARG A 270 -4.10 -14.25 16.71
N LEU A 271 -3.78 -15.44 16.19
CA LEU A 271 -2.69 -16.26 16.70
C LEU A 271 -1.32 -15.65 16.37
N LEU A 272 -1.09 -15.28 15.10
CA LEU A 272 0.18 -14.71 14.65
C LEU A 272 0.50 -13.39 15.38
N THR A 273 -0.50 -12.52 15.52
CA THR A 273 -0.36 -11.22 16.20
C THR A 273 -0.01 -11.40 17.68
N ARG A 274 -0.57 -12.41 18.36
CA ARG A 274 -0.21 -12.72 19.76
C ARG A 274 1.23 -13.20 19.91
N ILE A 275 1.70 -14.07 19.01
CA ILE A 275 3.07 -14.61 19.06
C ILE A 275 4.09 -13.50 18.85
N ASP A 276 3.87 -12.62 17.88
CA ASP A 276 4.78 -11.52 17.59
C ASP A 276 4.84 -10.49 18.73
N ARG A 277 3.68 -10.13 19.33
CA ARG A 277 3.64 -9.26 20.53
C ARG A 277 4.46 -9.83 21.69
N LEU A 278 4.47 -11.15 21.88
CA LEU A 278 5.28 -11.80 22.92
C LEU A 278 6.78 -11.71 22.62
N ARG A 279 7.19 -11.92 21.36
CA ARG A 279 8.59 -11.82 20.93
C ARG A 279 9.18 -10.42 21.10
N ARG A 280 8.37 -9.38 20.94
CA ARG A 280 8.82 -7.98 21.11
C ARG A 280 8.95 -7.53 22.57
N ARG A 281 8.40 -8.28 23.53
CA ARG A 281 8.47 -7.96 24.98
C ARG A 281 9.66 -8.60 25.69
N THR A 282 10.34 -9.53 25.04
CA THR A 282 11.55 -10.23 25.50
C THR A 282 12.78 -9.66 24.84
#